data_AF-A5I3I4-F1
#
_entry.id   AF-A5I3I4-F1
#
_cell.length_a   1.000
_cell.length_b   1.000
_cell.length_c   1.000
_cell.angle_alpha   90.00
_cell.angle_beta   90.00
_cell.angle_gamma   90.00
#
_symmetry.space_group_name_H-M   'P 1'
#
loop_
_entity.id
_entity.type
_entity.pdbx_description
1 polymer ?
#
loop_
_entity_poly.entity_id
_entity_poly.type
_entity_poly.pdbx_seq_one_letter_code
_entity_poly.pdbx_strand_id
1 'polypeptide(L)'
;MLYNCQGFYKVFDGEYLFNNDCEAWAHGPVYKKIYHEYRNYGYNPIEENIEYNHIELTEIEREIIDNIIINLGCYSGKILGKMTHSEKP
;
A
#
# COMPACT_ATOMS: atom_id res chain seq x y z
N MET A 1 -1.51 2.70 2.19
CA MET A 1 -1.33 1.30 2.60
C MET A 1 -0.19 0.62 1.85
N LEU A 2 -0.10 0.75 0.52
CA LEU A 2 1.01 0.18 -0.28
C LEU A 2 2.41 0.47 0.28
N TYR A 3 2.67 1.68 0.77
CA TYR A 3 3.94 2.04 1.40
C TYR A 3 4.26 1.15 2.62
N ASN A 4 3.27 0.92 3.49
CA ASN A 4 3.43 0.05 4.65
C ASN A 4 3.68 -1.39 4.20
N CYS A 5 2.92 -1.91 3.22
CA CYS A 5 3.15 -3.24 2.66
C CYS A 5 4.59 -3.41 2.17
N GLN A 6 5.08 -2.46 1.38
CA GLN A 6 6.45 -2.48 0.88
C GLN A 6 7.49 -2.42 2.02
N GLY A 7 7.28 -1.55 3.01
CA GLY A 7 8.19 -1.36 4.14
C GLY A 7 8.28 -2.60 5.04
N PHE A 8 7.14 -3.13 5.47
CA PHE A 8 7.10 -4.34 6.30
C PHE A 8 7.62 -5.56 5.55
N TYR A 9 7.30 -5.71 4.27
CA TYR A 9 7.84 -6.79 3.46
C TYR A 9 9.36 -6.72 3.37
N LYS A 10 9.92 -5.52 3.14
CA LYS A 10 11.38 -5.33 3.13
C LYS A 10 12.06 -5.66 4.46
N VAL A 11 11.39 -5.39 5.58
CA VAL A 11 11.92 -5.70 6.92
C VAL A 11 11.91 -7.21 7.19
N PHE A 12 10.85 -7.93 6.80
CA PHE A 12 10.70 -9.35 7.12
C PHE A 12 11.35 -10.29 6.10
N ASP A 13 11.19 -10.00 4.80
CA ASP A 13 11.65 -10.87 3.71
C ASP A 13 12.98 -10.40 3.10
N GLY A 14 13.40 -9.16 3.38
CA GLY A 14 14.64 -8.58 2.84
C GLY A 14 14.54 -8.14 1.37
N GLU A 15 13.44 -8.46 0.69
CA GLU A 15 13.16 -8.08 -0.71
C GLU A 15 12.04 -7.04 -0.83
N TYR A 16 11.75 -6.60 -2.06
CA TYR A 16 10.66 -5.67 -2.34
C TYR A 16 9.44 -6.42 -2.87
N LEU A 17 8.26 -6.20 -2.26
CA LEU A 17 7.00 -6.87 -2.63
C LEU A 17 6.60 -6.60 -4.09
N PHE A 18 6.90 -5.40 -4.59
CA PHE A 18 6.70 -5.05 -5.99
C PHE A 18 7.70 -3.98 -6.43
N ASN A 19 7.96 -3.93 -7.74
CA ASN A 19 8.89 -2.96 -8.33
C ASN A 19 8.17 -1.72 -8.85
N ASN A 20 7.84 -0.79 -7.95
CA ASN A 20 7.36 0.56 -8.30
C ASN A 20 8.06 1.62 -7.45
N ASP A 21 8.37 2.75 -8.07
CA ASP A 21 8.94 3.90 -7.38
C ASP A 21 7.91 4.59 -6.49
N CYS A 22 8.30 4.82 -5.25
CA CYS A 22 7.51 5.56 -4.27
C CYS A 22 7.99 7.01 -4.24
N GLU A 23 7.07 7.95 -4.48
CA GLU A 23 7.35 9.38 -4.48
C GLU A 23 6.87 10.03 -3.18
N ALA A 24 7.69 10.90 -2.58
CA ALA A 24 7.31 11.67 -1.40
C ALA A 24 6.49 12.90 -1.82
N TRP A 25 5.17 12.85 -1.63
CA TRP A 25 4.27 13.97 -1.92
C TRP A 25 3.82 14.68 -0.63
N ALA A 26 3.17 15.84 -0.78
CA ALA A 26 2.71 16.67 0.34
C ALA A 26 1.73 15.97 1.31
N HIS A 27 1.10 14.87 0.89
CA HIS A 27 0.15 14.10 1.70
C HIS A 27 0.64 12.69 2.04
N GLY A 28 1.95 12.45 1.89
CA GLY A 28 2.57 11.17 2.17
C GLY A 28 3.09 10.47 0.91
N PRO A 29 3.56 9.22 1.08
CA PRO A 29 4.13 8.42 -0.01
C PRO A 29 3.07 8.04 -1.05
N VAL A 30 3.41 8.22 -2.32
CA VAL A 30 2.52 7.94 -3.46
C VAL A 30 3.23 7.10 -4.51
N TYR A 31 2.57 6.03 -4.95
CA TYR A 31 2.97 5.27 -6.14
C TYR A 31 2.28 5.88 -7.35
N LYS A 32 3.02 6.69 -8.11
CA LYS A 32 2.47 7.56 -9.16
C LYS A 32 1.63 6.83 -10.20
N LYS A 33 2.07 5.65 -10.65
CA LYS A 33 1.32 4.82 -11.62
C LYS A 33 -0.08 4.47 -11.09
N ILE A 34 -0.13 3.93 -9.87
CA ILE A 34 -1.38 3.54 -9.20
C ILE A 34 -2.27 4.76 -8.93
N TYR A 35 -1.68 5.89 -8.49
CA TYR A 35 -2.44 7.11 -8.30
C TYR A 35 -3.12 7.58 -9.60
N HIS A 36 -2.39 7.61 -10.72
CA HIS A 36 -2.98 8.05 -11.98
C HIS A 36 -4.06 7.12 -12.52
N GLU A 37 -3.94 5.82 -12.25
CA GLU A 37 -4.94 4.81 -12.62
C GLU A 37 -6.25 5.02 -11.86
N TYR A 38 -6.19 5.23 -10.54
CA TYR A 38 -7.39 5.28 -9.69
C TYR A 38 -7.83 6.67 -9.23
N ARG A 39 -7.11 7.76 -9.57
CA ARG A 39 -7.43 9.12 -9.08
C ARG A 39 -8.86 9.60 -9.36
N ASN A 40 -9.49 9.09 -10.42
CA ASN A 40 -10.85 9.50 -10.81
C ASN A 40 -11.93 8.99 -9.85
N TYR A 41 -11.64 7.93 -9.08
CA TYR A 41 -12.52 7.41 -8.03
C TYR A 41 -12.58 8.33 -6.81
N GLY A 42 -11.52 9.12 -6.58
CA GLY A 42 -11.42 10.01 -5.44
C GLY A 42 -11.50 9.24 -4.11
N TYR A 43 -12.54 9.52 -3.31
CA TYR A 43 -12.79 8.85 -2.04
C TYR A 43 -13.77 7.68 -2.14
N ASN A 44 -14.36 7.47 -3.33
CA ASN A 44 -15.34 6.41 -3.53
C ASN A 44 -14.64 5.06 -3.67
N PRO A 45 -15.30 3.95 -3.29
CA PRO A 45 -14.84 2.62 -3.61
C PRO A 45 -14.60 2.46 -5.12
N ILE A 46 -13.61 1.62 -5.48
CA ILE A 46 -13.40 1.21 -6.86
C ILE A 46 -14.42 0.11 -7.16
N GLU A 47 -15.43 0.42 -7.96
CA GLU A 47 -16.54 -0.49 -8.30
C GLU A 47 -16.30 -1.27 -9.61
N GLU A 48 -15.15 -1.07 -10.25
CA GLU A 48 -14.75 -1.88 -11.40
C GLU A 48 -14.62 -3.36 -11.01
N ASN A 49 -15.14 -4.24 -11.87
CA ASN A 49 -14.84 -5.67 -11.78
C ASN A 49 -13.38 -5.86 -12.22
N ILE A 50 -12.46 -5.67 -11.28
CA ILE A 50 -11.04 -5.94 -11.48
C ILE A 50 -10.91 -7.46 -11.58
N GLU A 51 -10.61 -7.96 -12.78
CA GLU A 51 -10.18 -9.33 -12.96
C GLU A 51 -8.82 -9.48 -12.29
N TYR A 52 -8.80 -10.10 -11.10
CA TYR A 52 -7.58 -10.54 -10.46
C TYR A 52 -7.03 -11.72 -11.26
N ASN A 53 -6.27 -11.43 -12.31
CA ASN A 53 -5.56 -12.44 -13.09
C ASN A 53 -4.57 -13.17 -12.17
N HIS A 54 -4.96 -14.33 -11.64
CA HIS A 54 -4.13 -15.32 -10.94
C HIS A 54 -2.91 -14.75 -10.22
N ILE A 55 -3.12 -13.84 -9.27
CA ILE A 55 -2.05 -13.38 -8.38
C ILE A 55 -1.87 -14.46 -7.32
N GLU A 56 -0.87 -15.31 -7.50
CA GLU A 56 -0.42 -16.25 -6.48
C GLU A 56 0.56 -15.55 -5.55
N LEU A 57 0.06 -15.10 -4.40
CA LEU A 57 0.91 -14.66 -3.30
C LEU A 57 1.52 -15.90 -2.64
N THR A 58 2.82 -15.84 -2.36
CA THR A 58 3.49 -16.75 -1.44
C THR A 58 2.86 -16.64 -0.04
N GLU A 59 3.11 -17.65 0.80
CA GLU A 59 2.59 -17.67 2.18
C GLU A 59 3.06 -16.46 2.99
N ILE A 60 4.33 -16.07 2.85
CA ILE A 60 4.95 -14.92 3.54
C ILE A 60 4.34 -13.61 3.07
N GLU A 61 4.18 -13.41 1.76
CA GLU A 61 3.53 -12.20 1.21
C GLU A 61 2.11 -12.05 1.75
N ARG A 62 1.34 -13.14 1.74
CA ARG A 62 -0.03 -13.17 2.26
C ARG A 62 -0.08 -12.84 3.75
N GLU A 63 0.76 -13.49 4.56
CA GLU A 63 0.78 -13.27 6.01
C GLU A 63 1.11 -11.81 6.36
N ILE A 64 2.11 -11.22 5.69
CA ILE A 64 2.49 -9.83 5.91
C ILE A 64 1.35 -8.88 5.50
N ILE A 65 0.75 -9.10 4.33
CA ILE A 65 -0.36 -8.27 3.84
C ILE A 65 -1.58 -8.37 4.77
N ASP A 66 -1.96 -9.57 5.18
CA ASP A 66 -3.11 -9.80 6.06
C ASP A 66 -2.90 -9.12 7.42
N ASN A 67 -1.71 -9.24 8.00
CA ASN A 67 -1.37 -8.53 9.24
C ASN A 67 -1.47 -7.02 9.10
N ILE A 68 -1.02 -6.46 7.97
CA ILE A 68 -1.13 -5.02 7.71
C ILE A 68 -2.59 -4.59 7.56
N ILE A 69 -3.41 -5.37 6.86
CA ILE A 69 -4.85 -5.09 6.72
C ILE A 69 -5.54 -5.11 8.09
N ILE A 70 -5.26 -6.12 8.91
CA ILE A 70 -5.86 -6.25 10.25
C ILE A 70 -5.48 -5.06 11.15
N ASN A 71 -4.22 -4.63 11.13
CA ASN A 71 -3.73 -3.61 12.06
C ASN A 71 -3.89 -2.17 11.54
N LEU A 72 -3.80 -1.96 10.23
CA LEU A 72 -3.81 -0.63 9.62
C LEU A 72 -5.03 -0.33 8.74
N GLY A 73 -5.78 -1.35 8.33
CA GLY A 73 -6.96 -1.19 7.45
C GLY A 73 -8.11 -0.41 8.09
N CYS A 74 -8.14 -0.29 9.42
CA CYS A 74 -9.12 0.52 10.14
C CYS A 74 -8.86 2.03 10.04
N TYR A 75 -7.67 2.45 9.60
CA TYR A 75 -7.30 3.85 9.49
C TYR A 75 -7.57 4.41 8.08
N SER A 76 -8.14 5.62 8.02
CA SER A 76 -8.27 6.34 6.76
C SER A 76 -6.90 6.68 6.15
N GLY A 77 -6.84 6.85 4.83
CA GLY A 77 -5.61 7.25 4.13
C GLY A 77 -4.97 8.53 4.70
N LYS A 78 -5.77 9.47 5.20
CA LYS A 78 -5.28 10.69 5.88
C LYS A 78 -4.56 10.38 7.19
N ILE A 79 -5.05 9.42 7.97
CA ILE A 79 -4.39 9.01 9.22
C ILE A 79 -3.09 8.27 8.89
N LEU A 80 -3.13 7.34 7.92
CA LEU A 80 -1.94 6.62 7.48
C LEU A 80 -0.85 7.58 6.97
N GLY A 81 -1.20 8.59 6.17
CA GLY A 81 -0.24 9.62 5.73
C GLY A 81 0.41 10.36 6.89
N LYS A 82 -0.36 10.73 7.94
CA LYS A 82 0.20 11.36 9.14
C LYS A 82 1.15 10.44 9.92
N MET A 83 0.88 9.14 9.96
CA MET A 83 1.76 8.17 10.61
C MET A 83 3.13 8.16 9.92
N THR A 84 3.16 8.16 8.58
CA THR A 84 4.43 8.21 7.82
C THR A 84 5.24 9.49 8.03
N HIS A 85 4.60 10.62 8.36
CA HIS A 85 5.32 11.84 8.72
C HIS A 85 5.85 11.84 10.15
N SER A 86 5.32 10.95 11.01
CA SER A 86 5.72 10.82 12.41
C SER A 86 6.78 9.73 12.61
N GLU A 87 6.99 8.87 11.62
CA GLU A 87 8.10 7.93 11.56
C GLU A 87 9.40 8.72 11.50
N LYS A 88 10.24 8.57 12.53
CA LYS A 88 11.54 9.23 12.58
C LYS A 88 12.45 8.60 11.52
N PRO A 89 13.25 9.41 10.79
CA PRO A 89 14.27 8.89 9.88
C PRO A 89 15.30 8.02 10.62
#